data_AF-H0EA89-F1
#
_entry.id   AF-H0EA89-F1
#
_cell.length_a   1.000
_cell.length_b   1.000
_cell.length_c   1.000
_cell.angle_alpha   90.00
_cell.angle_beta   90.00
_cell.angle_gamma   90.00
#
_symmetry.space_group_name_H-M   'P 1'
#
loop_
_entity.id
_entity.type
_entity.pdbx_description
1 polymer ?
#
loop_
_entity_poly.entity_id
_entity_poly.type
_entity_poly.pdbx_seq_one_letter_code
_entity_poly.pdbx_strand_id
1 'polypeptide(L)'
;MSSADDDLHDRIPPGRLYRAEIATVDTATNTCTVLLAQIDGGDDRNPAPYTPHPGGGGSLAHPGRGDPCLAIEDDRGGLWVVAWTTTT
;
A
#
# COMPACT_ATOMS: atom_id res chain seq x y z
N MET A 1 9.46 -20.59 -33.33
CA MET A 1 9.46 -19.11 -33.33
C MET A 1 8.55 -18.68 -32.20
N SER A 2 9.14 -17.91 -31.26
CA SER A 2 8.64 -17.26 -30.03
C SER A 2 7.57 -17.94 -29.16
N SER A 3 8.00 -18.59 -28.07
CA SER A 3 7.18 -18.85 -26.87
C SER A 3 7.58 -17.93 -25.70
N ALA A 4 8.31 -16.84 -25.98
CA ALA A 4 8.83 -15.94 -24.96
C ALA A 4 7.78 -14.95 -24.45
N ASP A 5 6.66 -14.77 -25.17
CA ASP A 5 5.58 -13.86 -24.81
C ASP A 5 4.54 -14.50 -23.86
N ASP A 6 4.31 -15.81 -23.92
CA ASP A 6 3.39 -16.51 -23.01
C ASP A 6 3.97 -16.74 -21.60
N ASP A 7 5.30 -16.74 -21.49
CA ASP A 7 6.01 -17.05 -20.24
C ASP A 7 6.19 -15.82 -19.32
N LEU A 8 5.80 -14.62 -19.77
CA LEU A 8 5.91 -13.40 -18.95
C LEU A 8 4.70 -13.24 -18.01
N HIS A 9 3.54 -13.77 -18.40
CA HIS A 9 2.32 -13.72 -17.60
C HIS A 9 2.34 -14.70 -16.41
N ASP A 10 3.12 -15.80 -16.51
CA ASP A 10 3.27 -16.82 -15.45
C ASP A 10 4.43 -16.53 -14.47
N ARG A 11 5.27 -15.53 -14.75
CA ARG A 11 6.50 -15.27 -13.97
C ARG A 11 6.43 -14.09 -13.02
N ILE A 12 5.31 -13.36 -12.99
CA ILE A 12 5.05 -12.35 -11.97
C ILE A 12 3.93 -12.93 -11.09
N PRO A 13 4.23 -13.49 -9.91
CA PRO A 13 3.17 -13.78 -8.96
C PRO A 13 2.40 -12.47 -8.74
N PRO A 14 1.09 -12.41 -9.02
CA PRO A 14 0.35 -11.17 -8.92
C PRO A 14 0.39 -10.73 -7.47
N GLY A 15 1.15 -9.67 -7.18
CA GLY A 15 1.09 -9.02 -5.87
C GLY A 15 -0.38 -8.74 -5.56
N ARG A 16 -0.83 -9.13 -4.37
CA ARG A 16 -2.25 -9.01 -4.02
C ARG A 16 -2.53 -7.56 -3.68
N LEU A 17 -3.47 -6.97 -4.40
CA LEU A 17 -3.92 -5.60 -4.16
C LEU A 17 -5.09 -5.61 -3.18
N TYR A 18 -4.98 -4.82 -2.12
CA TYR A 18 -5.98 -4.67 -1.08
C TYR A 18 -6.49 -3.24 -1.04
N ARG A 19 -7.80 -3.10 -0.82
CA ARG A 19 -8.38 -1.86 -0.31
C ARG A 19 -8.24 -1.85 1.22
N ALA A 20 -7.74 -0.76 1.76
CA ALA A 20 -7.42 -0.64 3.17
C ALA A 20 -7.67 0.78 3.69
N GLU A 21 -7.51 0.94 4.99
CA GLU A 21 -7.56 2.22 5.70
C GLU A 21 -6.27 2.42 6.51
N ILE A 22 -5.74 3.64 6.52
CA ILE A 22 -4.54 3.95 7.33
C ILE A 22 -4.91 3.96 8.82
N ALA A 23 -4.27 3.12 9.62
CA ALA A 23 -4.52 3.01 11.06
C ALA A 23 -3.59 3.92 11.89
N THR A 24 -2.30 3.93 11.56
CA THR A 24 -1.27 4.75 12.21
C THR A 24 -0.23 5.22 11.19
N VAL A 25 0.46 6.33 11.48
CA VAL A 25 1.50 6.89 10.60
C VAL A 25 2.71 7.31 11.43
N ASP A 26 3.89 6.93 10.94
CA ASP A 26 5.17 7.48 11.35
C ASP A 26 5.80 8.23 10.16
N THR A 27 5.81 9.56 10.25
CA THR A 27 6.37 10.44 9.22
C THR A 27 7.88 10.56 9.28
N ALA A 28 8.53 10.13 10.37
CA ALA A 28 9.99 10.12 10.45
C ALA A 28 10.58 8.97 9.61
N THR A 29 9.85 7.85 9.52
CA THR A 29 10.28 6.66 8.77
C THR A 29 9.49 6.42 7.48
N ASN A 30 8.46 7.23 7.21
CA ASN A 30 7.51 7.02 6.11
C ASN A 30 6.90 5.62 6.13
N THR A 31 6.49 5.19 7.32
CA THR A 31 5.79 3.92 7.52
C THR A 31 4.41 4.17 8.11
N CYS A 32 3.47 3.29 7.80
CA CYS A 32 2.12 3.32 8.36
C CYS A 32 1.69 1.90 8.72
N THR A 33 0.64 1.75 9.52
CA THR A 33 -0.07 0.47 9.60
C THR A 33 -1.41 0.64 8.91
N VAL A 34 -1.92 -0.43 8.28
CA VAL A 34 -3.20 -0.39 7.56
C VAL A 34 -4.18 -1.42 8.10
N LEU A 35 -5.46 -1.13 7.97
CA LEU A 35 -6.56 -2.06 8.23
C LEU A 35 -7.06 -2.59 6.89
N LEU A 36 -6.88 -3.89 6.65
CA LEU A 36 -7.34 -4.51 5.41
C LEU A 36 -8.86 -4.74 5.48
N ALA A 37 -9.62 -4.09 4.59
CA ALA A 37 -11.08 -4.06 4.64
C ALA A 37 -11.77 -5.41 4.37
N GLN A 38 -11.03 -6.43 3.91
CA GLN A 38 -11.56 -7.72 3.46
C GLN A 38 -11.21 -8.91 4.37
N ILE A 39 -10.47 -8.70 5.46
CA ILE A 39 -10.15 -9.78 6.40
C ILE A 39 -11.11 -9.67 7.59
N ASP A 40 -12.10 -10.57 7.62
CA ASP A 40 -13.02 -10.74 8.75
C ASP A 40 -12.21 -10.88 10.05
N GLY A 41 -12.34 -9.90 10.95
CA GLY A 41 -11.64 -9.89 12.25
C GLY A 41 -10.48 -8.89 12.37
N GLY A 42 -10.39 -7.94 11.43
CA GLY A 42 -9.37 -6.88 11.31
C GLY A 42 -8.74 -6.37 12.61
N ASP A 43 -7.57 -6.91 12.94
CA ASP A 43 -6.57 -6.29 13.80
C ASP A 43 -5.14 -6.55 13.29
N ASP A 44 -4.99 -6.89 12.00
CA ASP A 44 -3.69 -7.08 11.36
C ASP A 44 -3.08 -5.73 11.02
N ARG A 45 -2.40 -5.15 12.02
CA ARG A 45 -1.58 -3.94 11.87
C ARG A 45 -0.26 -4.30 11.23
N ASN A 46 -0.27 -4.45 9.91
CA ASN A 46 0.96 -4.70 9.16
C ASN A 46 1.67 -3.38 8.86
N PRO A 47 2.94 -3.19 9.31
CA PRO A 47 3.73 -2.04 8.93
C PRO A 47 3.94 -2.04 7.42
N ALA A 48 3.55 -0.96 6.77
CA ALA A 48 3.67 -0.75 5.35
C ALA A 48 4.40 0.57 5.09
N PRO A 49 5.57 0.56 4.43
CA PRO A 49 6.14 1.77 3.86
C PRO A 49 5.16 2.44 2.88
N TYR A 50 5.24 3.77 2.81
CA TYR A 50 4.52 4.58 1.84
C TYR A 50 5.44 5.67 1.27
N THR A 51 5.06 6.22 0.12
CA THR A 51 5.73 7.41 -0.44
C THR A 51 4.87 8.65 -0.21
N PRO A 52 5.40 9.70 0.46
CA PRO A 52 4.70 10.98 0.57
C PRO A 52 4.46 11.61 -0.81
N HIS A 53 3.33 12.28 -0.99
CA HIS A 53 3.02 12.98 -2.23
C HIS A 53 3.59 14.41 -2.19
N PRO A 54 3.88 15.04 -3.35
CA PRO A 54 4.14 16.47 -3.40
C PRO A 54 2.90 17.23 -2.90
N GLY A 55 3.06 18.02 -1.84
CA GLY A 55 2.05 18.92 -1.32
C GLY A 55 2.17 20.34 -1.90
N GLY A 56 1.21 21.19 -1.53
CA GLY A 56 1.28 22.62 -1.85
C GLY A 56 2.47 23.31 -1.18
N GLY A 57 3.07 24.30 -1.85
CA GLY A 57 4.11 25.14 -1.26
C GLY A 57 5.46 24.45 -1.01
N GLY A 58 5.75 23.33 -1.68
CA GLY A 58 7.00 22.58 -1.51
C GLY A 58 7.02 21.66 -0.28
N SER A 59 5.90 21.51 0.42
CA SER A 59 5.73 20.51 1.48
C SER A 59 5.52 19.12 0.90
N LEU A 60 5.79 18.08 1.68
CA LEU A 60 5.29 16.74 1.41
C LEU A 60 3.94 16.56 2.10
N ALA A 61 3.01 15.89 1.42
CA ALA A 61 1.75 15.44 1.98
C ALA A 61 1.92 13.99 2.45
N HIS A 62 1.49 13.73 3.68
CA HIS A 62 1.50 12.40 4.29
C HIS A 62 0.06 11.90 4.46
N PRO A 63 -0.17 10.59 4.46
CA PRO A 63 -1.47 10.04 4.82
C PRO A 63 -1.82 10.41 6.27
N GLY A 64 -3.10 10.54 6.54
CA GLY A 64 -3.68 10.62 7.88
C GLY A 64 -4.30 9.28 8.30
N ARG A 65 -4.50 9.11 9.60
CA ARG A 65 -5.33 8.00 10.11
C ARG A 65 -6.76 8.14 9.57
N GLY A 66 -7.35 7.04 9.10
CA GLY A 66 -8.67 7.00 8.49
C GLY A 66 -8.66 7.21 6.98
N ASP A 67 -7.52 7.59 6.40
CA ASP A 67 -7.44 7.77 4.95
C ASP A 67 -7.59 6.43 4.23
N PRO A 68 -8.47 6.35 3.22
CA PRO A 68 -8.53 5.21 2.33
C PRO A 68 -7.22 5.05 1.58
N CYS A 69 -6.74 3.80 1.47
CA CYS A 69 -5.52 3.48 0.75
C CYS A 69 -5.63 2.18 -0.06
N LEU A 70 -4.68 2.03 -0.98
CA LEU A 70 -4.41 0.78 -1.67
C LEU A 70 -3.07 0.25 -1.18
N ALA A 71 -3.08 -1.01 -0.74
CA ALA A 71 -1.89 -1.72 -0.32
C ALA A 71 -1.61 -2.88 -1.26
N ILE A 72 -0.35 -3.14 -1.58
CA ILE A 72 0.09 -4.31 -2.33
C ILE A 72 0.93 -5.18 -1.41
N GLU A 73 0.65 -6.47 -1.38
CA GLU A 73 1.51 -7.48 -0.74
C GLU A 73 2.43 -8.07 -1.81
N ASP A 74 3.73 -8.04 -1.53
CA ASP A 74 4.76 -8.65 -2.37
C ASP A 74 4.85 -10.18 -2.16
N ASP A 75 5.71 -10.83 -2.92
CA ASP A 75 5.93 -12.28 -2.90
C ASP A 75 6.53 -12.80 -1.59
N ARG A 76 7.02 -11.90 -0.72
CA ARG A 76 7.58 -12.21 0.61
C ARG A 76 6.60 -11.95 1.75
N GLY A 77 5.36 -11.53 1.43
CA GLY A 77 4.37 -11.11 2.42
C GLY A 77 4.61 -9.70 2.98
N GLY A 78 5.48 -8.92 2.34
CA GLY A 78 5.72 -7.52 2.69
C GLY A 78 4.63 -6.62 2.10
N LEU A 79 4.07 -5.74 2.93
CA LEU A 79 2.99 -4.85 2.52
C LEU A 79 3.51 -3.46 2.17
N TRP A 80 3.02 -2.86 1.09
CA TRP A 80 3.38 -1.51 0.65
C TRP A 80 2.12 -0.70 0.38
N VAL A 81 2.04 0.53 0.89
CA VAL A 81 0.98 1.46 0.47
C VAL A 81 1.42 2.17 -0.81
N VAL A 82 0.68 1.90 -1.89
CA VAL A 82 0.98 2.40 -3.24
C VAL A 82 0.10 3.57 -3.67
N ALA A 83 -1.02 3.78 -2.98
CA ALA A 83 -1.87 4.96 -3.15
C ALA A 83 -2.66 5.22 -1.87
N TRP A 84 -2.96 6.49 -1.60
CA TRP A 84 -3.81 6.92 -0.49
C TRP A 84 -4.48 8.24 -0.84
N THR A 85 -5.63 8.50 -0.25
CA THR A 85 -6.40 9.73 -0.46
C THR A 85 -6.74 10.37 0.88
N THR A 86 -6.51 11.68 0.99
CA THR A 86 -6.88 12.43 2.19
C THR A 86 -8.39 12.55 2.30
N THR A 87 -8.95 12.10 3.41
CA THR A 87 -10.29 12.51 3.82
C THR A 87 -10.22 13.96 4.30
N THR A 88 -11.11 14.80 3.78
CA THR A 88 -11.21 16.24 4.11
C THR A 88 -12.21 16.47 5.22
#